data_AF-A0A843IQV4-F1
#
_entry.id   AF-A0A843IQV4-F1
#
_cell.length_a   1.000
_cell.length_b   1.000
_cell.length_c   1.000
_cell.angle_alpha   90.00
_cell.angle_beta   90.00
_cell.angle_gamma   90.00
#
_symmetry.space_group_name_H-M   'P 1'
#
loop_
_entity.id
_entity.type
_entity.pdbx_description
1 polymer ?
#
loop_
_entity_poly.entity_id
_entity_poly.type
_entity_poly.pdbx_seq_one_letter_code
_entity_poly.pdbx_strand_id
1 'polypeptide(L)'
;MFEIFVCMLKEEWRMHSTLFGNLNFALFPILIFGMAFMGTFLIPFTSRLMDVNMLAVSIHSMYCIMGLMVGSFGIMGKEMMNRRFGQGSLLIHSARSLPISERRLFGNFVVKDTLYYFMLWIMPFCLGFLIASPLNAISIHYPLLMFVTASLAFLTGMCTVFILSSVYSRSRAALYAVIVLAFAAFVALYLISGDIMRVMRLFMLPSEIFLNFSFPLLIISAAVIIVLFIPAIFLFSPETHAGEKRYAAALCPLYDRLSRLPFIRGGIDAEKASEKDFVYAAAQKELTIIAKDFIDLHRSGIGIGQTLFSFVLPVGLIWLVLSVLSDVLMPEQIFMVIAAVTGIIASTMYTWLTEFESFSAYLFLPVKVSSIIRAKIMTFSVLHVVPAVFLTVIAAVTGVLASAIFAIVFAFSVSYYALAIMVRYSGLSPSLMLYSASFFLRYSLFLMPPVIILLGLAFIATGFSLAALILIIPSYFLLKGSFEKWDRADLPVF
;
A
#
# COMPACT_ATOMS: atom_id res chain seq x y z
N MET A 1 6.17 -27.48 -18.72
CA MET A 1 6.34 -26.90 -17.35
C MET A 1 7.15 -25.62 -17.45
N PHE A 2 8.39 -25.71 -17.94
CA PHE A 2 9.28 -24.55 -18.10
C PHE A 2 8.76 -23.50 -19.09
N GLU A 3 8.15 -23.89 -20.20
CA GLU A 3 7.63 -22.93 -21.20
C GLU A 3 6.55 -22.00 -20.64
N ILE A 4 5.57 -22.54 -19.90
CA ILE A 4 4.52 -21.72 -19.25
C ILE A 4 5.16 -20.74 -18.28
N PHE A 5 6.10 -21.22 -17.47
CA PHE A 5 6.84 -20.39 -16.53
C PHE A 5 7.60 -19.24 -17.22
N VAL A 6 8.35 -19.53 -18.30
CA VAL A 6 9.08 -18.53 -19.08
C VAL A 6 8.13 -17.53 -19.73
N CYS A 7 6.99 -17.99 -20.26
CA CYS A 7 5.97 -17.11 -20.83
C CYS A 7 5.37 -16.19 -19.78
N MET A 8 5.10 -16.69 -18.57
CA MET A 8 4.61 -15.86 -17.47
C MET A 8 5.65 -14.85 -16.98
N LEU A 9 6.94 -15.20 -16.92
CA LEU A 9 8.00 -14.22 -16.62
C LEU A 9 8.10 -13.13 -17.68
N LYS A 10 7.99 -13.50 -18.97
CA LYS A 10 7.96 -12.53 -20.07
C LYS A 10 6.71 -11.66 -20.04
N GLU A 11 5.56 -12.23 -19.70
CA GLU A 11 4.31 -11.48 -19.51
C GLU A 11 4.48 -10.42 -18.41
N GLU A 12 5.03 -10.81 -17.26
CA GLU A 12 5.28 -9.90 -16.14
C GLU A 12 6.24 -8.76 -16.53
N TRP A 13 7.38 -9.10 -17.13
CA TRP A 13 8.33 -8.10 -17.60
C TRP A 13 7.73 -7.18 -18.66
N ARG A 14 6.99 -7.71 -19.64
CA ARG A 14 6.33 -6.91 -20.67
C ARG A 14 5.31 -5.96 -20.08
N MET A 15 4.51 -6.43 -19.12
CA MET A 15 3.55 -5.59 -18.41
C MET A 15 4.27 -4.42 -17.73
N HIS A 16 5.25 -4.69 -16.86
CA HIS A 16 5.95 -3.63 -16.13
C HIS A 16 6.76 -2.70 -17.05
N SER A 17 7.43 -3.24 -18.07
CA SER A 17 8.16 -2.43 -19.05
C SER A 17 7.25 -1.53 -19.90
N THR A 18 6.07 -1.99 -20.30
CA THR A 18 5.08 -1.14 -21.00
C THR A 18 4.49 -0.08 -20.09
N LEU A 19 4.41 -0.33 -18.79
CA LEU A 19 3.84 0.59 -17.82
C LEU A 19 4.84 1.66 -17.33
N PHE A 20 6.12 1.32 -17.20
CA PHE A 20 7.12 2.18 -16.55
C PHE A 20 8.25 2.65 -17.47
N GLY A 21 8.38 2.01 -18.63
CA GLY A 21 9.56 2.07 -19.48
C GLY A 21 10.65 1.12 -19.00
N ASN A 22 11.31 0.44 -19.95
CA ASN A 22 12.35 -0.57 -19.68
C ASN A 22 13.44 -0.10 -18.71
N LEU A 23 13.90 1.15 -18.85
CA LEU A 23 15.00 1.69 -18.05
C LEU A 23 14.58 1.97 -16.61
N ASN A 24 13.44 2.64 -16.39
CA ASN A 24 12.99 3.00 -15.05
C ASN A 24 12.68 1.77 -14.19
N PHE A 25 12.17 0.71 -14.82
CA PHE A 25 11.90 -0.55 -14.15
C PHE A 25 13.21 -1.26 -13.75
N ALA A 26 14.19 -1.33 -14.66
CA ALA A 26 15.49 -1.95 -14.38
C ALA A 26 16.32 -1.20 -13.32
N LEU A 27 16.10 0.11 -13.15
CA LEU A 27 16.76 0.91 -12.11
C LEU A 27 16.20 0.66 -10.70
N PHE A 28 15.02 0.06 -10.57
CA PHE A 28 14.35 -0.09 -9.29
C PHE A 28 15.10 -1.03 -8.30
N PRO A 29 15.60 -2.22 -8.71
CA PRO A 29 16.47 -3.03 -7.85
C PRO A 29 17.76 -2.31 -7.45
N ILE A 30 18.35 -1.51 -8.35
CA ILE A 30 19.58 -0.75 -8.08
C ILE A 30 19.31 0.31 -7.00
N LEU A 31 18.14 0.93 -7.04
CA LEU A 31 17.70 1.88 -6.02
C LEU A 31 17.57 1.22 -4.65
N ILE A 32 16.92 0.06 -4.57
CA ILE A 32 16.78 -0.72 -3.32
C ILE A 32 18.17 -1.11 -2.78
N PHE A 33 19.04 -1.58 -3.67
CA PHE A 33 20.43 -1.87 -3.33
C PHE A 33 21.13 -0.65 -2.72
N GLY A 34 21.02 0.52 -3.36
CA GLY A 34 21.61 1.76 -2.87
C GLY A 34 21.06 2.18 -1.51
N MET A 35 19.74 2.07 -1.30
CA MET A 35 19.10 2.37 -0.01
C MET A 35 19.55 1.41 1.09
N ALA A 36 19.63 0.11 0.82
CA ALA A 36 20.09 -0.88 1.80
C ALA A 36 21.58 -0.69 2.13
N PHE A 37 22.40 -0.40 1.11
CA PHE A 37 23.81 -0.07 1.26
C PHE A 37 23.99 1.16 2.16
N MET A 38 23.29 2.27 1.87
CA MET A 38 23.33 3.48 2.69
C MET A 38 22.76 3.26 4.10
N GLY A 39 21.64 2.53 4.21
CA GLY A 39 20.99 2.22 5.48
C GLY A 39 21.88 1.41 6.42
N THR A 40 22.78 0.60 5.88
CA THR A 40 23.74 -0.18 6.68
C THR A 40 24.73 0.73 7.43
N PHE A 41 25.14 1.86 6.86
CA PHE A 41 25.99 2.84 7.55
C PHE A 41 25.28 3.57 8.68
N LEU A 42 23.95 3.54 8.69
CA LEU A 42 23.15 4.12 9.77
C LEU A 42 23.00 3.15 10.96
N ILE A 43 23.33 1.87 10.80
CA ILE A 43 23.17 0.85 11.85
C ILE A 43 23.84 1.26 13.18
N PRO A 44 25.10 1.73 13.22
CA PRO A 44 25.75 2.13 14.47
C PRO A 44 25.09 3.31 15.20
N PHE A 45 24.35 4.14 14.46
CA PHE A 45 23.57 5.23 15.03
C PHE A 45 22.21 4.72 15.51
N THR A 46 21.54 3.89 14.72
CA THR A 46 20.23 3.33 15.07
C THR A 46 20.32 2.35 16.24
N SER A 47 21.43 1.61 16.40
CA SER A 47 21.63 0.66 17.50
C SER A 47 21.76 1.34 18.88
N ARG A 48 21.97 2.66 18.92
CA ARG A 48 21.92 3.46 20.15
C ARG A 48 20.49 3.83 20.56
N LEU A 49 19.57 3.80 19.61
CA LEU A 49 18.18 4.21 19.78
C LEU A 49 17.23 3.01 19.84
N MET A 50 17.51 1.95 19.10
CA MET A 50 16.68 0.75 19.01
C MET A 50 17.52 -0.50 19.22
N ASP A 51 16.97 -1.46 19.98
CA ASP A 51 17.58 -2.78 20.15
C ASP A 51 17.57 -3.56 18.82
N VAL A 52 18.58 -4.41 18.64
CA VAL A 52 18.75 -5.26 17.45
C VAL A 52 17.58 -6.21 17.28
N ASN A 53 16.99 -6.70 18.39
CA ASN A 53 15.80 -7.53 18.37
C ASN A 53 14.63 -6.83 17.67
N MET A 54 14.44 -5.56 17.99
CA MET A 54 13.36 -4.76 17.42
C MET A 54 13.59 -4.46 15.95
N LEU A 55 14.83 -4.12 15.58
CA LEU A 55 15.20 -3.90 14.18
C LEU A 55 14.94 -5.16 13.34
N ALA A 56 15.32 -6.33 13.85
CA ALA A 56 15.09 -7.60 13.18
C ALA A 56 13.60 -7.88 13.00
N VAL A 57 12.79 -7.79 14.05
CA VAL A 57 11.33 -8.02 13.96
C VAL A 57 10.67 -7.05 12.98
N SER A 58 11.10 -5.77 12.98
CA SER A 58 10.57 -4.75 12.08
C SER A 58 10.86 -5.07 10.61
N ILE A 59 12.12 -5.40 10.28
CA ILE A 59 12.53 -5.74 8.91
C ILE A 59 11.78 -6.99 8.41
N HIS A 60 11.70 -8.06 9.22
CA HIS A 60 10.99 -9.27 8.84
C HIS A 60 9.49 -9.02 8.68
N SER A 61 8.89 -8.19 9.53
CA SER A 61 7.48 -7.79 9.41
C SER A 61 7.24 -7.05 8.10
N MET A 62 8.11 -6.12 7.70
CA MET A 62 8.01 -5.43 6.41
C MET A 62 8.06 -6.40 5.22
N TYR A 63 8.96 -7.38 5.24
CA TYR A 63 9.03 -8.40 4.18
C TYR A 63 7.83 -9.36 4.18
N CYS A 64 7.30 -9.71 5.35
CA CYS A 64 6.06 -10.48 5.46
C CYS A 64 4.87 -9.69 4.88
N ILE A 65 4.73 -8.40 5.21
CA ILE A 65 3.72 -7.50 4.65
C ILE A 65 3.87 -7.41 3.13
N MET A 66 5.09 -7.22 2.64
CA MET A 66 5.36 -7.21 1.20
C MET A 66 4.89 -8.51 0.55
N GLY A 67 5.13 -9.66 1.19
CA GLY A 67 4.61 -10.95 0.76
C GLY A 67 3.07 -10.99 0.72
N LEU A 68 2.40 -10.51 1.77
CA LEU A 68 0.93 -10.39 1.77
C LEU A 68 0.45 -9.51 0.60
N MET A 69 1.09 -8.37 0.37
CA MET A 69 0.72 -7.44 -0.70
C MET A 69 0.89 -8.09 -2.08
N VAL A 70 2.06 -8.66 -2.37
CA VAL A 70 2.33 -9.36 -3.64
C VAL A 70 1.33 -10.49 -3.86
N GLY A 71 1.08 -11.32 -2.85
CA GLY A 71 0.12 -12.42 -2.93
C GLY A 71 -1.30 -11.94 -3.28
N SER A 72 -1.71 -10.77 -2.79
CA SER A 72 -3.04 -10.20 -3.06
C SER A 72 -3.20 -9.69 -4.49
N PHE A 73 -2.15 -9.09 -5.07
CA PHE A 73 -2.15 -8.66 -6.47
C PHE A 73 -2.35 -9.82 -7.45
N GLY A 74 -1.80 -11.00 -7.14
CA GLY A 74 -1.99 -12.20 -7.96
C GLY A 74 -3.45 -12.64 -8.13
N ILE A 75 -4.31 -12.30 -7.17
CA ILE A 75 -5.73 -12.64 -7.17
C ILE A 75 -6.56 -11.48 -7.76
N MET A 76 -6.19 -10.23 -7.49
CA MET A 76 -6.87 -9.03 -7.98
C MET A 76 -6.53 -8.66 -9.43
N GLY A 77 -5.46 -9.23 -10.00
CA GLY A 77 -4.97 -8.91 -11.35
C GLY A 77 -6.03 -9.02 -12.46
N LYS A 78 -7.02 -9.91 -12.30
CA LYS A 78 -8.14 -10.04 -13.25
C LYS A 78 -9.00 -8.78 -13.33
N GLU A 79 -9.36 -8.21 -12.18
CA GLU A 79 -10.30 -7.08 -12.11
C GLU A 79 -9.62 -5.78 -12.53
N MET A 80 -8.33 -5.64 -12.20
CA MET A 80 -7.50 -4.52 -12.62
C MET A 80 -7.23 -4.55 -14.14
N MET A 81 -6.86 -5.71 -14.69
CA MET A 81 -6.50 -5.85 -16.10
C MET A 81 -7.72 -5.75 -17.03
N ASN A 82 -8.84 -6.40 -16.67
CA ASN A 82 -10.05 -6.39 -17.49
C ASN A 82 -10.70 -5.00 -17.56
N ARG A 83 -10.61 -4.19 -16.49
CA ARG A 83 -11.15 -2.82 -16.47
C ARG A 83 -10.23 -1.81 -17.14
N ARG A 84 -8.91 -1.99 -17.04
CA ARG A 84 -7.92 -1.03 -17.57
C ARG A 84 -7.60 -1.23 -19.06
N PHE A 85 -7.47 -2.48 -19.50
CA PHE A 85 -7.14 -2.82 -20.89
C PHE A 85 -8.33 -3.36 -21.68
N GLY A 86 -9.49 -3.57 -21.04
CA GLY A 86 -10.74 -4.06 -21.67
C GLY A 86 -10.70 -5.52 -22.16
N GLN A 87 -9.54 -5.99 -22.63
CA GLN A 87 -9.32 -7.27 -23.33
C GLN A 87 -8.09 -8.04 -22.79
N GLY A 88 -7.31 -7.44 -21.87
CA GLY A 88 -6.12 -8.08 -21.30
C GLY A 88 -6.49 -9.18 -20.30
N SER A 89 -6.05 -10.41 -20.54
CA SER A 89 -6.18 -11.52 -19.61
C SER A 89 -4.79 -12.06 -19.29
N LEU A 90 -4.51 -12.30 -18.00
CA LEU A 90 -3.29 -12.97 -17.57
C LEU A 90 -3.26 -14.41 -18.09
N LEU A 91 -2.06 -14.94 -18.34
CA LEU A 91 -1.86 -16.37 -18.65
C LEU A 91 -2.46 -17.30 -17.59
N ILE A 92 -2.60 -16.84 -16.34
CA ILE A 92 -3.28 -17.59 -15.25
C ILE A 92 -4.79 -17.84 -15.52
N HIS A 93 -5.39 -17.19 -16.51
CA HIS A 93 -6.79 -17.44 -16.90
C HIS A 93 -6.93 -18.26 -18.18
N SER A 94 -5.81 -18.63 -18.81
CA SER A 94 -5.80 -19.44 -20.02
C SER A 94 -6.41 -20.83 -19.83
N ALA A 95 -6.46 -21.36 -18.60
CA ALA A 95 -7.15 -22.63 -18.28
C ALA A 95 -8.64 -22.66 -18.66
N ARG A 96 -9.25 -21.48 -18.89
CA ARG A 96 -10.66 -21.38 -19.34
C ARG A 96 -10.85 -21.71 -20.81
N SER A 97 -9.85 -21.42 -21.64
CA SER A 97 -9.91 -21.60 -23.09
C SER A 97 -9.00 -22.73 -23.58
N LEU A 98 -7.96 -23.05 -22.81
CA LEU A 98 -6.99 -24.09 -23.11
C LEU A 98 -7.08 -25.23 -22.09
N PRO A 99 -6.88 -26.49 -22.52
CA PRO A 99 -6.95 -27.67 -21.65
C PRO A 99 -5.69 -27.79 -20.76
N ILE A 100 -5.46 -26.80 -19.89
CA ILE A 100 -4.34 -26.75 -18.96
C ILE A 100 -4.88 -26.87 -17.53
N SER A 101 -4.26 -27.74 -16.74
CA SER A 101 -4.65 -27.91 -15.33
C SER A 101 -4.43 -26.63 -14.52
N GLU A 102 -5.45 -26.21 -13.77
CA GLU A 102 -5.42 -25.03 -12.89
C GLU A 102 -4.34 -25.13 -11.81
N ARG A 103 -4.15 -26.33 -11.22
CA ARG A 103 -3.09 -26.58 -10.22
C ARG A 103 -1.69 -26.33 -10.79
N ARG A 104 -1.48 -26.74 -12.06
CA ARG A 104 -0.20 -26.50 -12.75
C ARG A 104 0.01 -25.02 -13.03
N LEU A 105 -1.04 -24.32 -13.41
CA LEU A 105 -0.99 -22.89 -13.73
C LEU A 105 -0.73 -22.05 -12.47
N PHE A 106 -1.46 -22.34 -11.38
CA PHE A 106 -1.30 -21.69 -10.09
C PHE A 106 0.08 -21.99 -9.47
N GLY A 107 0.56 -23.23 -9.54
CA GLY A 107 1.91 -23.57 -9.08
C GLY A 107 3.01 -22.79 -9.81
N ASN A 108 2.93 -22.69 -11.15
CA ASN A 108 3.89 -21.88 -11.92
C ASN A 108 3.75 -20.39 -11.62
N PHE A 109 2.53 -19.90 -11.42
CA PHE A 109 2.27 -18.52 -11.03
C PHE A 109 2.97 -18.17 -9.72
N VAL A 110 2.83 -19.00 -8.67
CA VAL A 110 3.45 -18.73 -7.37
C VAL A 110 4.98 -18.81 -7.44
N VAL A 111 5.53 -19.79 -8.16
CA VAL A 111 7.00 -19.88 -8.35
C VAL A 111 7.51 -18.66 -9.12
N LYS A 112 6.79 -18.22 -10.16
CA LYS A 112 7.11 -17.03 -10.95
C LYS A 112 7.08 -15.77 -10.08
N ASP A 113 6.00 -15.52 -9.35
CA ASP A 113 5.87 -14.36 -8.46
C ASP A 113 6.99 -14.37 -7.41
N THR A 114 7.21 -15.52 -6.78
CA THR A 114 8.28 -15.67 -5.79
C THR A 114 9.62 -15.27 -6.37
N LEU A 115 10.02 -15.86 -7.51
CA LEU A 115 11.32 -15.58 -8.14
C LEU A 115 11.42 -14.12 -8.59
N TYR A 116 10.38 -13.61 -9.23
CA TYR A 116 10.35 -12.27 -9.80
C TYR A 116 10.51 -11.19 -8.73
N TYR A 117 9.68 -11.23 -7.68
CA TYR A 117 9.73 -10.26 -6.60
C TYR A 117 10.93 -10.47 -5.67
N PHE A 118 11.40 -11.70 -5.51
CA PHE A 118 12.66 -11.97 -4.82
C PHE A 118 13.84 -11.28 -5.50
N MET A 119 13.95 -11.39 -6.83
CA MET A 119 15.01 -10.74 -7.61
C MET A 119 14.90 -9.21 -7.57
N LEU A 120 13.68 -8.66 -7.54
CA LEU A 120 13.47 -7.22 -7.54
C LEU A 120 13.64 -6.54 -6.18
N TRP A 121 13.33 -7.24 -5.07
CA TRP A 121 13.27 -6.63 -3.75
C TRP A 121 14.26 -7.21 -2.75
N ILE A 122 14.24 -8.53 -2.56
CA ILE A 122 14.99 -9.19 -1.48
C ILE A 122 16.47 -9.28 -1.85
N MET A 123 16.77 -9.75 -3.06
CA MET A 123 18.14 -9.87 -3.55
C MET A 123 18.90 -8.53 -3.50
N PRO A 124 18.42 -7.42 -4.10
CA PRO A 124 19.15 -6.15 -4.05
C PRO A 124 19.31 -5.60 -2.63
N PHE A 125 18.29 -5.73 -1.78
CA PHE A 125 18.40 -5.31 -0.37
C PHE A 125 19.51 -6.06 0.36
N CYS A 126 19.50 -7.40 0.29
CA CYS A 126 20.49 -8.22 0.96
C CYS A 126 21.89 -8.03 0.37
N LEU A 127 22.01 -7.82 -0.95
CA LEU A 127 23.29 -7.49 -1.58
C LEU A 127 23.83 -6.14 -1.10
N GLY A 128 22.97 -5.13 -0.97
CA GLY A 128 23.36 -3.82 -0.44
C GLY A 128 23.87 -3.93 0.99
N PHE A 129 23.16 -4.70 1.83
CA PHE A 129 23.59 -4.98 3.21
C PHE A 129 24.90 -5.78 3.26
N LEU A 130 25.03 -6.82 2.42
CA LEU A 130 26.22 -7.66 2.35
C LEU A 130 27.46 -6.86 1.99
N ILE A 131 27.39 -6.00 0.98
CA ILE A 131 28.53 -5.20 0.50
C ILE A 131 28.89 -4.09 1.50
N ALA A 132 27.90 -3.49 2.17
CA ALA A 132 28.16 -2.47 3.19
C ALA A 132 28.62 -3.04 4.54
N SER A 133 28.38 -4.33 4.81
CA SER A 133 28.70 -4.95 6.10
C SER A 133 30.18 -4.89 6.50
N PRO A 134 31.17 -5.19 5.61
CA PRO A 134 32.59 -5.15 6.00
C PRO A 134 33.06 -3.72 6.27
N LEU A 135 32.44 -2.73 5.61
CA LEU A 135 32.75 -1.31 5.79
C LEU A 135 32.28 -0.77 7.15
N ASN A 136 31.31 -1.43 7.79
CA ASN A 136 30.81 -1.10 9.13
C ASN A 136 31.30 -2.09 10.22
N ALA A 137 32.31 -2.92 9.91
CA ALA A 137 32.81 -3.98 10.79
C ALA A 137 31.74 -4.99 11.25
N ILE A 138 30.68 -5.18 10.46
CA ILE A 138 29.63 -6.17 10.70
C ILE A 138 30.07 -7.49 10.06
N SER A 139 29.94 -8.60 10.79
CA SER A 139 30.24 -9.93 10.26
C SER A 139 29.33 -10.28 9.07
N ILE A 140 29.93 -10.89 8.04
CA ILE A 140 29.25 -11.38 6.82
C ILE A 140 28.15 -12.40 7.14
N HIS A 141 28.21 -13.03 8.32
CA HIS A 141 27.18 -13.95 8.80
C HIS A 141 25.78 -13.31 8.83
N TYR A 142 25.65 -12.07 9.32
CA TYR A 142 24.34 -11.43 9.48
C TYR A 142 23.64 -11.12 8.14
N PRO A 143 24.30 -10.54 7.12
CA PRO A 143 23.69 -10.37 5.81
C PRO A 143 23.27 -11.68 5.14
N LEU A 144 24.07 -12.74 5.26
CA LEU A 144 23.74 -14.06 4.70
C LEU A 144 22.54 -14.69 5.42
N LEU A 145 22.48 -14.55 6.75
CA LEU A 145 21.34 -15.02 7.52
C LEU A 145 20.08 -14.22 7.18
N MET A 146 20.19 -12.89 7.07
CA MET A 146 19.10 -12.00 6.66
C MET A 146 18.54 -12.39 5.28
N PHE A 147 19.40 -12.80 4.34
CA PHE A 147 18.96 -13.28 3.03
C PHE A 147 18.03 -14.49 3.14
N VAL A 148 18.36 -15.45 4.00
CA VAL A 148 17.52 -16.63 4.22
C VAL A 148 16.23 -16.24 4.95
N THR A 149 16.33 -15.50 6.05
CA THR A 149 15.19 -15.21 6.92
C THR A 149 14.22 -14.19 6.30
N ALA A 150 14.70 -13.18 5.57
CA ALA A 150 13.83 -12.27 4.82
C ALA A 150 13.08 -12.99 3.69
N SER A 151 13.71 -13.96 3.03
CA SER A 151 13.06 -14.81 2.03
C SER A 151 11.95 -15.66 2.62
N LEU A 152 12.19 -16.27 3.79
CA LEU A 152 11.18 -17.03 4.51
C LEU A 152 10.03 -16.12 4.98
N ALA A 153 10.33 -14.92 5.50
CA ALA A 153 9.30 -13.96 5.90
C ALA A 153 8.40 -13.56 4.71
N PHE A 154 9.00 -13.23 3.58
CA PHE A 154 8.26 -12.93 2.36
C PHE A 154 7.37 -14.11 1.90
N LEU A 155 7.91 -15.33 1.89
CA LEU A 155 7.16 -16.54 1.54
C LEU A 155 6.00 -16.81 2.51
N THR A 156 6.19 -16.63 3.81
CA THR A 156 5.11 -16.79 4.80
C THR A 156 3.97 -15.82 4.54
N GLY A 157 4.27 -14.55 4.21
CA GLY A 157 3.28 -13.57 3.80
C GLY A 157 2.52 -14.00 2.55
N MET A 158 3.22 -14.30 1.45
CA MET A 158 2.57 -14.71 0.19
C MET A 158 1.67 -15.94 0.38
N CYS A 159 2.17 -16.99 1.04
CA CYS A 159 1.42 -18.22 1.25
C CYS A 159 0.18 -17.99 2.11
N THR A 160 0.25 -17.09 3.10
CA THR A 160 -0.90 -16.72 3.93
C THR A 160 -2.03 -16.11 3.11
N VAL A 161 -1.73 -15.22 2.16
CA VAL A 161 -2.78 -14.66 1.29
C VAL A 161 -3.33 -15.69 0.32
N PHE A 162 -2.49 -16.56 -0.24
CA PHE A 162 -2.97 -17.61 -1.13
C PHE A 162 -3.93 -18.58 -0.45
N ILE A 163 -3.63 -19.01 0.79
CA ILE A 163 -4.56 -19.87 1.52
C ILE A 163 -5.85 -19.13 1.89
N LEU A 164 -5.76 -17.89 2.39
CA LEU A 164 -6.94 -17.09 2.72
C LEU A 164 -7.83 -16.86 1.50
N SER A 165 -7.24 -16.58 0.34
CA SER A 165 -7.97 -16.42 -0.91
C SER A 165 -8.63 -17.72 -1.38
N SER A 166 -7.92 -18.85 -1.25
CA SER A 166 -8.47 -20.16 -1.61
C SER A 166 -9.59 -20.60 -0.66
N VAL A 167 -9.56 -20.17 0.59
CA VAL A 167 -10.68 -20.36 1.54
C VAL A 167 -11.85 -19.43 1.18
N TYR A 168 -11.55 -18.17 0.85
CA TYR A 168 -12.55 -17.17 0.46
C TYR A 168 -13.35 -17.57 -0.77
N SER A 169 -12.70 -18.14 -1.80
CA SER A 169 -13.37 -18.60 -3.02
C SER A 169 -14.41 -19.68 -2.75
N ARG A 170 -14.22 -20.47 -1.70
CA ARG A 170 -15.11 -21.58 -1.34
C ARG A 170 -16.16 -21.23 -0.31
N SER A 171 -15.81 -20.45 0.73
CA SER A 171 -16.76 -20.02 1.76
C SER A 171 -16.29 -18.76 2.49
N ARG A 172 -17.15 -17.73 2.45
CA ARG A 172 -16.93 -16.49 3.23
C ARG A 172 -16.97 -16.76 4.74
N ALA A 173 -17.84 -17.65 5.20
CA ALA A 173 -17.95 -17.99 6.62
C ALA A 173 -16.69 -18.70 7.14
N ALA A 174 -16.10 -19.59 6.33
CA ALA A 174 -14.85 -20.25 6.67
C ALA A 174 -13.69 -19.24 6.79
N LEU A 175 -13.63 -18.24 5.91
CA LEU A 175 -12.64 -17.17 6.01
C LEU A 175 -12.78 -16.41 7.35
N TYR A 176 -13.99 -15.99 7.71
CA TYR A 176 -14.22 -15.29 8.98
C TYR A 176 -13.83 -16.17 10.18
N ALA A 177 -14.15 -17.46 10.16
CA ALA A 177 -13.75 -18.38 11.21
C ALA A 177 -12.22 -18.48 11.34
N VAL A 178 -11.48 -18.60 10.23
CA VAL A 178 -10.01 -18.64 10.23
C VAL A 178 -9.42 -17.35 10.82
N ILE A 179 -9.95 -16.19 10.42
CA ILE A 179 -9.48 -14.89 10.93
C ILE A 179 -9.75 -14.75 12.43
N VAL A 180 -10.96 -15.10 12.88
CA VAL A 180 -11.34 -15.04 14.30
C VAL A 180 -10.50 -16.00 15.14
N LEU A 181 -10.25 -17.22 14.66
CA LEU A 181 -9.39 -18.19 15.35
C LEU A 181 -7.94 -17.71 15.44
N ALA A 182 -7.39 -17.15 14.36
CA ALA A 182 -6.03 -16.60 14.36
C ALA A 182 -5.91 -15.42 15.34
N PHE A 183 -6.90 -14.52 15.37
CA PHE A 183 -6.94 -13.41 16.31
C PHE A 183 -7.09 -13.88 17.75
N ALA A 184 -7.98 -14.85 18.02
CA ALA A 184 -8.15 -15.44 19.34
C ALA A 184 -6.87 -16.13 19.83
N ALA A 185 -6.16 -16.84 18.95
CA ALA A 185 -4.86 -17.45 19.26
C ALA A 185 -3.80 -16.39 19.59
N PHE A 186 -3.76 -15.29 18.83
CA PHE A 186 -2.86 -14.17 19.12
C PHE A 186 -3.14 -13.55 20.50
N VAL A 187 -4.41 -13.25 20.79
CA VAL A 187 -4.82 -12.67 22.08
C VAL A 187 -4.55 -13.65 23.23
N ALA A 188 -4.87 -14.94 23.08
CA ALA A 188 -4.59 -15.94 24.10
C ALA A 188 -3.08 -16.05 24.40
N LEU A 189 -2.25 -16.07 23.36
CA LEU A 189 -0.79 -16.09 23.53
C LEU A 189 -0.25 -14.82 24.19
N TYR A 190 -0.84 -13.66 23.89
CA TYR A 190 -0.51 -12.40 24.57
C TYR A 190 -0.87 -12.45 26.05
N LEU A 191 -2.08 -12.91 26.39
CA LEU A 191 -2.51 -13.04 27.78
C LEU A 191 -1.65 -14.04 28.58
N ILE A 192 -1.14 -15.10 27.96
CA ILE A 192 -0.27 -16.10 28.61
C ILE A 192 1.16 -15.57 28.79
N SER A 193 1.73 -14.95 27.75
CA SER A 193 3.13 -14.55 27.75
C SER A 193 3.38 -13.20 28.43
N GLY A 194 2.40 -12.30 28.45
CA GLY A 194 2.54 -10.93 28.94
C GLY A 194 3.48 -10.05 28.12
N ASP A 195 4.05 -10.57 27.04
CA ASP A 195 5.09 -9.92 26.24
C ASP A 195 4.72 -9.96 24.75
N ILE A 196 4.33 -8.80 24.22
CA ILE A 196 3.92 -8.66 22.82
C ILE A 196 5.07 -8.98 21.85
N MET A 197 6.31 -8.69 22.21
CA MET A 197 7.48 -8.98 21.38
C MET A 197 7.64 -10.49 21.22
N ARG A 198 7.49 -11.24 22.31
CA ARG A 198 7.55 -12.71 22.27
C ARG A 198 6.44 -13.30 21.38
N VAL A 199 5.22 -12.77 21.47
CA VAL A 199 4.11 -13.21 20.60
C VAL A 199 4.40 -12.87 19.14
N MET A 200 4.84 -11.64 18.85
CA MET A 200 5.22 -11.21 17.50
C MET A 200 6.27 -12.14 16.89
N ARG A 201 7.31 -12.45 17.67
CA ARG A 201 8.39 -13.34 17.26
C ARG A 201 7.94 -14.77 16.98
N LEU A 202 6.98 -15.29 17.75
CA LEU A 202 6.35 -16.60 17.52
C LEU A 202 5.51 -16.63 16.23
N PHE A 203 4.72 -15.59 15.97
CA PHE A 203 3.97 -15.47 14.71
C PHE A 203 4.89 -15.23 13.52
N MET A 204 6.03 -14.55 13.73
CA MET A 204 7.05 -14.25 12.73
C MET A 204 8.31 -15.10 12.96
N LEU A 205 8.17 -16.43 12.84
CA LEU A 205 9.25 -17.42 12.97
C LEU A 205 10.59 -17.02 12.32
N PRO A 206 10.63 -16.40 11.11
CA PRO A 206 11.89 -15.99 10.50
C PRO A 206 12.68 -14.96 11.31
N SER A 207 12.01 -14.10 12.08
CA SER A 207 12.67 -13.14 12.97
C SER A 207 13.40 -13.82 14.14
N GLU A 208 12.84 -14.90 14.69
CA GLU A 208 13.50 -15.71 15.71
C GLU A 208 14.69 -16.48 15.16
N ILE A 209 14.61 -16.98 13.91
CA ILE A 209 15.76 -17.64 13.26
C ILE A 209 16.93 -16.66 13.09
N PHE A 210 16.63 -15.40 12.79
CA PHE A 210 17.66 -14.37 12.63
C PHE A 210 18.38 -14.05 13.94
N LEU A 211 17.63 -13.97 15.05
CA LEU A 211 18.16 -13.62 16.36
C LEU A 211 18.82 -14.82 17.06
N ASN A 212 18.19 -15.98 16.98
CA ASN A 212 18.56 -17.22 17.65
C ASN A 212 18.57 -18.36 16.63
N PHE A 213 19.64 -18.43 15.83
CA PHE A 213 19.73 -19.42 14.76
C PHE A 213 19.65 -20.85 15.31
N SER A 214 18.67 -21.60 14.82
CA SER A 214 18.41 -22.99 15.20
C SER A 214 17.93 -23.78 13.98
N PHE A 215 18.62 -24.88 13.66
CA PHE A 215 18.24 -25.77 12.56
C PHE A 215 16.81 -26.31 12.69
N PRO A 216 16.36 -26.79 13.87
CA PRO A 216 14.95 -27.14 14.08
C PRO A 216 13.98 -26.02 13.72
N LEU A 217 14.28 -24.77 14.10
CA LEU A 217 13.41 -23.63 13.83
C LEU A 217 13.32 -23.32 12.33
N LEU A 218 14.44 -23.46 11.61
CA LEU A 218 14.48 -23.34 10.16
C LEU A 218 13.59 -24.39 9.48
N ILE A 219 13.66 -25.65 9.93
CA ILE A 219 12.82 -26.74 9.41
C ILE A 219 11.34 -26.47 9.70
N ILE A 220 11.01 -26.02 10.91
CA ILE A 220 9.64 -25.65 11.29
C ILE A 220 9.12 -24.52 10.39
N SER A 221 9.92 -23.48 10.16
CA SER A 221 9.53 -22.36 9.30
C SER A 221 9.26 -22.82 7.85
N ALA A 222 10.13 -23.67 7.30
CA ALA A 222 9.91 -24.25 5.98
C ALA A 222 8.66 -25.15 5.95
N ALA A 223 8.44 -25.96 6.98
CA ALA A 223 7.26 -26.81 7.09
C ALA A 223 5.96 -25.99 7.17
N VAL A 224 5.93 -24.89 7.91
CA VAL A 224 4.79 -23.96 7.96
C VAL A 224 4.47 -23.42 6.57
N ILE A 225 5.48 -22.97 5.82
CA ILE A 225 5.28 -22.48 4.43
C ILE A 225 4.69 -23.58 3.55
N ILE A 226 5.22 -24.80 3.63
CA ILE A 226 4.70 -25.95 2.86
C ILE A 226 3.26 -26.28 3.23
N VAL A 227 2.93 -26.27 4.53
CA VAL A 227 1.58 -26.54 5.05
C VAL A 227 0.58 -25.45 4.65
N LEU A 228 1.00 -24.19 4.51
CA LEU A 228 0.14 -23.13 3.97
C LEU A 228 -0.02 -23.26 2.44
N PHE A 229 1.05 -23.62 1.75
CA PHE A 229 1.11 -23.63 0.29
C PHE A 229 0.38 -24.82 -0.35
N ILE A 230 0.59 -26.03 0.16
CA ILE A 230 -0.01 -27.25 -0.41
C ILE A 230 -1.54 -27.15 -0.45
N PRO A 231 -2.25 -26.85 0.64
CA PRO A 231 -3.71 -26.72 0.62
C PRO A 231 -4.16 -25.57 -0.28
N ALA A 232 -3.39 -24.48 -0.38
CA ALA A 232 -3.72 -23.38 -1.30
C ALA A 232 -3.74 -23.87 -2.76
N ILE A 233 -2.77 -24.68 -3.20
CA ILE A 233 -2.79 -25.27 -4.56
C ILE A 233 -4.02 -26.16 -4.78
N PHE A 234 -4.39 -26.97 -3.78
CA PHE A 234 -5.51 -27.91 -3.90
C PHE A 234 -6.87 -27.24 -3.83
N LEU A 235 -6.99 -26.15 -3.07
CA LEU A 235 -8.22 -25.40 -2.86
C LEU A 235 -8.41 -24.27 -3.89
N PHE A 236 -7.34 -23.88 -4.60
CA PHE A 236 -7.43 -22.85 -5.61
C PHE A 236 -8.38 -23.26 -6.73
N SER A 237 -9.35 -22.39 -6.99
CA SER A 237 -10.22 -22.44 -8.16
C SER A 237 -10.27 -21.03 -8.76
N PRO A 238 -10.01 -20.86 -10.07
CA PRO A 238 -10.15 -19.60 -10.79
C PRO A 238 -11.62 -19.24 -11.08
N GLU A 239 -12.57 -20.03 -10.58
CA GLU A 239 -14.00 -19.73 -10.62
C GLU A 239 -14.35 -18.64 -9.59
N THR A 240 -14.27 -17.39 -10.01
CA THR A 240 -15.13 -16.36 -9.44
C THR A 240 -16.55 -16.64 -9.92
N HIS A 241 -17.42 -17.14 -9.05
CA HIS A 241 -18.86 -17.25 -9.34
C HIS A 241 -19.34 -15.96 -10.03
N ALA A 242 -19.79 -16.10 -11.27
CA ALA A 242 -20.41 -15.01 -12.02
C ALA A 242 -21.80 -14.74 -11.42
N GLY A 243 -21.82 -14.19 -10.21
CA GLY A 243 -23.03 -13.66 -9.62
C GLY A 243 -23.41 -12.38 -10.36
N GLU A 244 -24.58 -12.35 -10.96
CA GLU A 244 -25.17 -11.11 -11.45
C GLU A 244 -25.42 -10.18 -10.25
N LYS A 245 -24.65 -9.10 -10.13
CA LYS A 245 -24.89 -8.07 -9.12
C LYS A 245 -25.77 -6.99 -9.72
N ARG A 246 -27.03 -6.91 -9.25
CA ARG A 246 -27.94 -5.82 -9.60
C ARG A 246 -27.71 -4.66 -8.65
N TYR A 247 -27.41 -3.49 -9.21
CA TYR A 247 -27.24 -2.25 -8.46
C TYR A 247 -28.42 -1.32 -8.73
N ALA A 248 -29.03 -0.78 -7.68
CA ALA A 248 -30.03 0.27 -7.82
C ALA A 248 -29.41 1.55 -8.41
N ALA A 249 -30.23 2.36 -9.08
CA ALA A 249 -29.81 3.66 -9.58
C ALA A 249 -29.50 4.62 -8.42
N ALA A 250 -28.21 4.77 -8.09
CA ALA A 250 -27.74 5.54 -6.94
C ALA A 250 -27.13 6.91 -7.30
N LEU A 251 -27.00 7.25 -8.59
CA LEU A 251 -26.31 8.47 -9.03
C LEU A 251 -26.98 9.75 -8.55
N CYS A 252 -28.27 9.93 -8.85
CA CYS A 252 -29.04 11.09 -8.41
C CYS A 252 -29.09 11.24 -6.87
N PRO A 253 -29.42 10.19 -6.08
CA PRO A 253 -29.46 10.36 -4.63
C PRO A 253 -28.09 10.60 -3.99
N LEU A 254 -27.00 10.09 -4.57
CA LEU A 254 -25.64 10.41 -4.11
C LEU A 254 -25.25 11.84 -4.46
N TYR A 255 -25.55 12.28 -5.68
CA TYR A 255 -25.35 13.66 -6.12
C TYR A 255 -26.03 14.64 -5.17
N ASP A 256 -27.30 14.39 -4.81
CA ASP A 256 -28.08 15.25 -3.91
C ASP A 256 -27.56 15.29 -2.47
N ARG A 257 -26.89 14.23 -2.01
CA ARG A 257 -26.25 14.21 -0.68
C ARG A 257 -24.91 14.92 -0.70
N LEU A 258 -24.10 14.69 -1.73
CA LEU A 258 -22.78 15.29 -1.88
C LEU A 258 -22.87 16.80 -2.15
N SER A 259 -23.89 17.26 -2.87
CA SER A 259 -24.13 18.69 -3.12
C SER A 259 -24.35 19.51 -1.85
N ARG A 260 -24.74 18.86 -0.74
CA ARG A 260 -24.96 19.50 0.57
C ARG A 260 -23.65 19.73 1.34
N LEU A 261 -22.53 19.14 0.93
CA LEU A 261 -21.26 19.26 1.64
C LEU A 261 -20.59 20.61 1.34
N PRO A 262 -20.29 21.43 2.36
CA PRO A 262 -19.82 22.81 2.18
C PRO A 262 -18.46 22.91 1.50
N PHE A 263 -17.55 21.95 1.70
CA PHE A 263 -16.22 21.98 1.07
C PHE A 263 -16.28 21.67 -0.45
N ILE A 264 -17.23 20.84 -0.89
CA ILE A 264 -17.47 20.56 -2.32
C ILE A 264 -18.08 21.80 -2.98
N ARG A 265 -18.90 22.54 -2.24
CA ARG A 265 -19.50 23.80 -2.69
C ARG A 265 -18.51 24.98 -2.70
N GLY A 266 -17.51 24.97 -1.81
CA GLY A 266 -16.53 26.05 -1.64
C GLY A 266 -15.24 25.93 -2.47
N GLY A 267 -14.93 24.75 -3.01
CA GLY A 267 -13.79 24.53 -3.93
C GLY A 267 -14.00 25.05 -5.36
N ILE A 268 -15.08 25.77 -5.58
CA ILE A 268 -15.47 26.41 -6.83
C ILE A 268 -15.18 27.90 -6.62
N ASP A 269 -14.13 28.41 -7.27
CA ASP A 269 -13.61 29.77 -7.07
C ASP A 269 -14.73 30.82 -7.20
N ALA A 270 -15.17 31.36 -6.06
CA ALA A 270 -16.14 32.45 -5.94
C ALA A 270 -15.57 33.82 -6.34
N GLU A 271 -14.34 33.87 -6.87
CA GLU A 271 -13.62 35.12 -7.15
C GLU A 271 -13.83 35.64 -8.59
N LYS A 272 -14.51 34.88 -9.46
CA LYS A 272 -14.93 35.33 -10.80
C LYS A 272 -16.43 35.13 -11.02
N ALA A 273 -17.22 35.73 -10.15
CA ALA A 273 -18.68 35.78 -10.24
C ALA A 273 -19.20 36.78 -11.31
N SER A 274 -18.58 36.83 -12.49
CA SER A 274 -19.07 37.62 -13.63
C SER A 274 -19.81 36.76 -14.66
N GLU A 275 -19.68 35.44 -14.61
CA GLU A 275 -20.26 34.52 -15.60
C GLU A 275 -20.89 33.34 -14.84
N LYS A 276 -22.03 33.62 -14.20
CA LYS A 276 -22.70 32.69 -13.27
C LYS A 276 -22.95 31.32 -13.91
N ASP A 277 -23.30 31.25 -15.19
CA ASP A 277 -23.73 29.98 -15.81
C ASP A 277 -22.57 28.98 -16.05
N PHE A 278 -21.35 29.46 -16.33
CA PHE A 278 -20.20 28.59 -16.63
C PHE A 278 -19.62 27.93 -15.37
N VAL A 279 -19.53 28.69 -14.27
CA VAL A 279 -19.00 28.21 -12.98
C VAL A 279 -19.92 27.15 -12.38
N TYR A 280 -21.24 27.34 -12.44
CA TYR A 280 -22.22 26.33 -12.00
C TYR A 280 -22.16 25.06 -12.87
N ALA A 281 -21.97 25.20 -14.20
CA ALA A 281 -21.85 24.04 -15.08
C ALA A 281 -20.58 23.22 -14.83
N ALA A 282 -19.45 23.86 -14.54
CA ALA A 282 -18.19 23.17 -14.20
C ALA A 282 -18.27 22.44 -12.85
N ALA A 283 -18.82 23.11 -11.83
CA ALA A 283 -19.11 22.53 -10.51
C ALA A 283 -20.02 21.30 -10.60
N GLN A 284 -21.05 21.37 -11.45
CA GLN A 284 -21.99 20.29 -11.68
C GLN A 284 -21.33 19.09 -12.38
N LYS A 285 -20.38 19.34 -13.30
CA LYS A 285 -19.57 18.28 -13.93
C LYS A 285 -18.69 17.55 -12.91
N GLU A 286 -17.98 18.28 -12.05
CA GLU A 286 -17.12 17.68 -11.03
C GLU A 286 -17.90 16.87 -10.00
N LEU A 287 -19.02 17.42 -9.50
CA LEU A 287 -19.89 16.70 -8.57
C LEU A 287 -20.46 15.40 -9.15
N THR A 288 -20.76 15.38 -10.45
CA THR A 288 -21.19 14.18 -11.17
C THR A 288 -20.07 13.14 -11.24
N ILE A 289 -18.83 13.57 -11.46
CA ILE A 289 -17.64 12.69 -11.42
C ILE A 289 -17.42 12.14 -10.01
N ILE A 290 -17.57 12.96 -8.96
CA ILE A 290 -17.46 12.49 -7.56
C ILE A 290 -18.54 11.43 -7.27
N ALA A 291 -19.80 11.68 -7.66
CA ALA A 291 -20.88 10.72 -7.46
C ALA A 291 -20.62 9.41 -8.22
N LYS A 292 -20.05 9.50 -9.44
CA LYS A 292 -19.58 8.34 -10.21
C LYS A 292 -18.48 7.58 -9.47
N ASP A 293 -17.47 8.26 -8.92
CA ASP A 293 -16.37 7.61 -8.17
C ASP A 293 -16.90 6.74 -7.03
N PHE A 294 -17.86 7.25 -6.24
CA PHE A 294 -18.47 6.49 -5.15
C PHE A 294 -19.25 5.27 -5.65
N ILE A 295 -19.93 5.39 -6.78
CA ILE A 295 -20.63 4.28 -7.41
C ILE A 295 -19.65 3.24 -7.91
N ASP A 296 -18.56 3.65 -8.56
CA ASP A 296 -17.55 2.75 -9.08
C ASP A 296 -16.80 2.03 -7.94
N LEU A 297 -16.54 2.73 -6.84
CA LEU A 297 -15.99 2.15 -5.60
C LEU A 297 -16.96 1.15 -4.96
N HIS A 298 -18.27 1.43 -4.96
CA HIS A 298 -19.27 0.50 -4.45
C HIS A 298 -19.47 -0.72 -5.37
N ARG A 299 -19.53 -0.51 -6.68
CA ARG A 299 -19.76 -1.54 -7.71
C ARG A 299 -18.60 -2.49 -7.88
N SER A 300 -17.38 -2.03 -7.65
CA SER A 300 -16.20 -2.86 -7.67
C SER A 300 -16.22 -3.98 -6.62
N GLY A 301 -17.19 -3.99 -5.68
CA GLY A 301 -17.19 -4.96 -4.56
C GLY A 301 -16.00 -4.78 -3.61
N ILE A 302 -15.22 -3.74 -3.91
CA ILE A 302 -13.93 -3.34 -3.37
C ILE A 302 -14.16 -2.26 -2.29
N GLY A 303 -15.11 -1.35 -2.48
CA GLY A 303 -15.80 -0.54 -1.46
C GLY A 303 -15.08 -0.30 -0.12
N ILE A 304 -15.82 -0.54 0.96
CA ILE A 304 -15.34 -0.41 2.34
C ILE A 304 -14.38 -1.57 2.70
N GLY A 305 -14.54 -2.74 2.09
CA GLY A 305 -13.75 -3.94 2.41
C GLY A 305 -12.27 -3.81 2.08
N GLN A 306 -11.93 -3.31 0.89
CA GLN A 306 -10.53 -3.06 0.50
C GLN A 306 -10.01 -1.75 1.07
N THR A 307 -10.82 -0.71 1.24
CA THR A 307 -10.36 0.49 1.96
C THR A 307 -9.99 0.15 3.40
N LEU A 308 -10.79 -0.67 4.10
CA LEU A 308 -10.42 -1.22 5.41
C LEU A 308 -9.22 -2.18 5.32
N PHE A 309 -9.22 -3.14 4.38
CA PHE A 309 -8.14 -4.14 4.33
C PHE A 309 -6.80 -3.59 3.81
N SER A 310 -6.79 -2.66 2.87
CA SER A 310 -5.58 -2.06 2.30
C SER A 310 -5.11 -0.81 3.04
N PHE A 311 -5.97 -0.17 3.85
CA PHE A 311 -5.57 0.92 4.75
C PHE A 311 -5.38 0.43 6.19
N VAL A 312 -6.42 -0.13 6.81
CA VAL A 312 -6.44 -0.46 8.24
C VAL A 312 -5.54 -1.64 8.56
N LEU A 313 -5.42 -2.64 7.68
CA LEU A 313 -4.49 -3.74 7.95
C LEU A 313 -3.03 -3.28 7.94
N PRO A 314 -2.50 -2.58 6.91
CA PRO A 314 -1.12 -2.08 6.97
C PRO A 314 -0.89 -1.12 8.12
N VAL A 315 -1.77 -0.14 8.33
CA VAL A 315 -1.59 0.84 9.41
C VAL A 315 -1.77 0.19 10.78
N GLY A 316 -2.70 -0.75 10.94
CA GLY A 316 -2.91 -1.51 12.18
C GLY A 316 -1.75 -2.44 12.50
N LEU A 317 -1.15 -3.06 11.48
CA LEU A 317 0.06 -3.87 11.65
C LEU A 317 1.28 -2.98 11.95
N ILE A 318 1.38 -1.81 11.32
CA ILE A 318 2.41 -0.82 11.67
C ILE A 318 2.20 -0.31 13.09
N TRP A 319 0.96 -0.05 13.52
CA TRP A 319 0.66 0.29 14.91
C TRP A 319 1.12 -0.80 15.87
N LEU A 320 0.87 -2.08 15.53
CA LEU A 320 1.31 -3.21 16.33
C LEU A 320 2.85 -3.34 16.35
N VAL A 321 3.53 -3.08 15.24
CA VAL A 321 5.00 -3.06 15.19
C VAL A 321 5.58 -1.84 15.94
N LEU A 322 4.93 -0.68 15.85
CA LEU A 322 5.37 0.54 16.52
C LEU A 322 5.01 0.56 18.01
N SER A 323 3.99 -0.18 18.46
CA SER A 323 3.67 -0.28 19.89
C SER A 323 4.79 -0.97 20.67
N VAL A 324 5.60 -1.79 19.99
CA VAL A 324 6.84 -2.37 20.53
C VAL A 324 7.88 -1.29 20.85
N LEU A 325 7.77 -0.07 20.32
CA LEU A 325 8.65 1.06 20.68
C LEU A 325 8.32 1.65 22.05
N SER A 326 7.34 1.11 22.78
CA SER A 326 6.94 1.60 24.12
C SER A 326 8.09 1.70 25.11
N ASP A 327 9.14 0.89 24.92
CA ASP A 327 10.30 0.85 25.81
C ASP A 327 11.31 1.98 25.52
N VAL A 328 11.22 2.58 24.33
CA VAL A 328 12.16 3.61 23.84
C VAL A 328 11.49 4.98 23.73
N LEU A 329 10.23 5.02 23.31
CA LEU A 329 9.50 6.24 23.00
C LEU A 329 8.32 6.44 23.95
N MET A 330 8.02 7.70 24.27
CA MET A 330 6.83 8.03 25.03
C MET A 330 5.55 7.70 24.21
N PRO A 331 4.42 7.35 24.87
CA PRO A 331 3.18 7.02 24.16
C PRO A 331 2.72 8.09 23.15
N GLU A 332 2.91 9.37 23.47
CA GLU A 332 2.61 10.49 22.57
C GLU A 332 3.51 10.51 21.32
N GLN A 333 4.79 10.19 21.48
CA GLN A 333 5.75 10.15 20.37
C GLN A 333 5.44 8.99 19.43
N ILE A 334 5.12 7.81 19.98
CA ILE A 334 4.69 6.65 19.18
C ILE A 334 3.41 6.98 18.41
N PHE A 335 2.44 7.58 19.09
CA PHE A 335 1.20 8.01 18.46
C PHE A 335 1.45 8.99 17.30
N MET A 336 2.48 9.82 17.42
CA MET A 336 2.84 10.75 16.35
C MET A 336 3.57 10.12 15.17
N VAL A 337 4.40 9.11 15.40
CA VAL A 337 4.95 8.28 14.31
C VAL A 337 3.81 7.58 13.57
N ILE A 338 2.83 7.03 14.30
CA ILE A 338 1.65 6.41 13.71
C ILE A 338 0.90 7.42 12.86
N ALA A 339 0.69 8.66 13.34
CA ALA A 339 0.06 9.73 12.58
C ALA A 339 0.83 10.07 11.29
N ALA A 340 2.16 10.17 11.35
CA ALA A 340 3.02 10.41 10.20
C ALA A 340 2.82 9.34 9.11
N VAL A 341 2.95 8.08 9.52
CA VAL A 341 2.84 6.93 8.63
C VAL A 341 1.42 6.78 8.10
N THR A 342 0.41 7.02 8.93
CA THR A 342 -1.00 7.07 8.54
C THR A 342 -1.23 8.13 7.46
N GLY A 343 -0.62 9.31 7.57
CA GLY A 343 -0.70 10.37 6.56
C GLY A 343 -0.07 9.95 5.23
N ILE A 344 1.13 9.35 5.25
CA ILE A 344 1.80 8.84 4.04
C ILE A 344 0.95 7.76 3.36
N ILE A 345 0.44 6.79 4.13
CA ILE A 345 -0.41 5.72 3.60
C ILE A 345 -1.76 6.27 3.12
N ALA A 346 -2.34 7.25 3.81
CA ALA A 346 -3.61 7.86 3.38
C ALA A 346 -3.48 8.53 2.01
N SER A 347 -2.29 9.05 1.67
CA SER A 347 -2.03 9.60 0.34
C SER A 347 -2.19 8.58 -0.80
N THR A 348 -2.00 7.28 -0.53
CA THR A 348 -2.17 6.22 -1.54
C THR A 348 -3.64 5.98 -1.89
N MET A 349 -4.60 6.53 -1.13
CA MET A 349 -6.02 6.50 -1.49
C MET A 349 -6.27 7.15 -2.86
N TYR A 350 -5.47 8.14 -3.24
CA TYR A 350 -5.53 8.72 -4.58
C TYR A 350 -5.13 7.72 -5.68
N THR A 351 -4.22 6.81 -5.37
CA THR A 351 -3.86 5.72 -6.28
C THR A 351 -5.07 4.83 -6.50
N TRP A 352 -5.81 4.46 -5.46
CA TRP A 352 -7.04 3.65 -5.62
C TRP A 352 -8.10 4.34 -6.48
N LEU A 353 -8.28 5.65 -6.30
CA LEU A 353 -9.27 6.42 -7.06
C LEU A 353 -8.96 6.51 -8.56
N THR A 354 -7.70 6.28 -8.94
CA THR A 354 -7.20 6.40 -10.32
C THR A 354 -6.80 5.06 -10.93
N GLU A 355 -6.57 4.04 -10.11
CA GLU A 355 -6.10 2.71 -10.52
C GLU A 355 -7.12 1.94 -11.36
N PHE A 356 -8.41 2.17 -11.12
CA PHE A 356 -9.50 1.45 -11.77
C PHE A 356 -10.17 2.20 -12.93
N GLU A 357 -9.67 3.37 -13.31
CA GLU A 357 -10.23 4.16 -14.42
C GLU A 357 -9.26 4.32 -15.57
N SER A 358 -9.72 3.99 -16.78
CA SER A 358 -9.00 4.34 -18.00
C SER A 358 -9.32 5.78 -18.40
N PHE A 359 -8.28 6.59 -18.62
CA PHE A 359 -8.42 7.96 -19.10
C PHE A 359 -9.18 8.03 -20.43
N SER A 360 -9.06 6.98 -21.26
CA SER A 360 -9.76 6.85 -22.54
C SER A 360 -11.28 6.98 -22.42
N ALA A 361 -11.88 6.62 -21.28
CA ALA A 361 -13.32 6.76 -21.06
C ALA A 361 -13.78 8.23 -20.95
N TYR A 362 -12.87 9.15 -20.61
CA TYR A 362 -13.17 10.57 -20.43
C TYR A 362 -12.90 11.40 -21.69
N LEU A 363 -12.14 10.88 -22.66
CA LEU A 363 -11.76 11.61 -23.88
C LEU A 363 -12.96 12.08 -24.71
N PHE A 364 -14.08 11.36 -24.65
CA PHE A 364 -15.30 11.70 -25.39
C PHE A 364 -16.19 12.70 -24.63
N LEU A 365 -15.86 13.02 -23.37
CA LEU A 365 -16.61 13.95 -22.55
C LEU A 365 -15.97 15.35 -22.62
N PRO A 366 -16.76 16.43 -22.69
CA PRO A 366 -16.24 17.81 -22.70
C PRO A 366 -15.83 18.24 -21.27
N VAL A 367 -14.85 17.55 -20.71
CA VAL A 367 -14.29 17.76 -19.36
C VAL A 367 -12.77 17.94 -19.45
N LYS A 368 -12.23 18.90 -18.70
CA LYS A 368 -10.79 19.13 -18.60
C LYS A 368 -10.15 18.09 -17.69
N VAL A 369 -8.87 17.80 -17.90
CA VAL A 369 -8.10 16.89 -17.04
C VAL A 369 -8.02 17.43 -15.61
N SER A 370 -7.84 18.75 -15.46
CA SER A 370 -7.86 19.42 -14.16
C SER A 370 -9.17 19.24 -13.40
N SER A 371 -10.32 19.24 -14.09
CA SER A 371 -11.62 18.98 -13.46
C SER A 371 -11.73 17.55 -12.96
N ILE A 372 -11.21 16.57 -13.71
CA ILE A 372 -11.15 15.18 -13.25
C ILE A 372 -10.24 15.07 -12.03
N ILE A 373 -9.04 15.66 -12.07
CA ILE A 373 -8.11 15.66 -10.93
C ILE A 373 -8.76 16.34 -9.71
N ARG A 374 -9.45 17.47 -9.87
CA ARG A 374 -10.14 18.18 -8.78
C ARG A 374 -11.23 17.31 -8.17
N ALA A 375 -12.05 16.65 -9.00
CA ALA A 375 -13.05 15.69 -8.53
C ALA A 375 -12.41 14.56 -7.70
N LYS A 376 -11.30 13.99 -8.18
CA LYS A 376 -10.56 12.93 -7.45
C LYS A 376 -10.00 13.44 -6.12
N ILE A 377 -9.49 14.66 -6.07
CA ILE A 377 -9.02 15.30 -4.82
C ILE A 377 -10.20 15.47 -3.84
N MET A 378 -11.38 15.85 -4.32
CA MET A 378 -12.58 15.96 -3.47
C MET A 378 -13.06 14.60 -2.95
N THR A 379 -13.08 13.57 -3.80
CA THR A 379 -13.37 12.19 -3.37
C THR A 379 -12.36 11.73 -2.33
N PHE A 380 -11.07 12.01 -2.54
CA PHE A 380 -9.99 11.76 -1.58
C PHE A 380 -10.24 12.46 -0.24
N SER A 381 -10.67 13.73 -0.24
CA SER A 381 -11.03 14.48 0.98
C SER A 381 -12.18 13.84 1.76
N VAL A 382 -13.19 13.26 1.08
CA VAL A 382 -14.25 12.51 1.76
C VAL A 382 -13.70 11.24 2.41
N LEU A 383 -12.81 10.52 1.72
CA LEU A 383 -12.21 9.28 2.23
C LEU A 383 -11.31 9.51 3.47
N HIS A 384 -10.88 10.75 3.73
CA HIS A 384 -10.09 11.10 4.92
C HIS A 384 -10.83 10.89 6.25
N VAL A 385 -12.14 10.64 6.23
CA VAL A 385 -12.87 10.16 7.41
C VAL A 385 -12.27 8.84 7.92
N VAL A 386 -11.77 7.97 7.04
CA VAL A 386 -11.18 6.67 7.42
C VAL A 386 -9.92 6.85 8.29
N PRO A 387 -8.86 7.57 7.88
CA PRO A 387 -7.70 7.84 8.73
C PRO A 387 -8.05 8.60 10.01
N ALA A 388 -9.00 9.54 9.98
CA ALA A 388 -9.41 10.26 11.19
C ALA A 388 -10.06 9.35 12.23
N VAL A 389 -10.99 8.49 11.80
CA VAL A 389 -11.62 7.48 12.68
C VAL A 389 -10.56 6.52 13.21
N PHE A 390 -9.65 6.03 12.35
CA PHE A 390 -8.57 5.15 12.77
C PHE A 390 -7.71 5.78 13.86
N LEU A 391 -7.20 7.00 13.66
CA LEU A 391 -6.35 7.69 14.65
C LEU A 391 -7.11 7.98 15.94
N THR A 392 -8.40 8.31 15.87
CA THR A 392 -9.22 8.53 17.07
C THR A 392 -9.40 7.25 17.88
N VAL A 393 -9.65 6.12 17.21
CA VAL A 393 -9.77 4.80 17.86
C VAL A 393 -8.44 4.41 18.51
N ILE A 394 -7.31 4.56 17.81
CA ILE A 394 -5.99 4.28 18.37
C ILE A 394 -5.72 5.19 19.58
N ALA A 395 -5.99 6.49 19.49
CA ALA A 395 -5.82 7.43 20.60
C ALA A 395 -6.64 7.04 21.83
N ALA A 396 -7.87 6.55 21.63
CA ALA A 396 -8.72 6.08 22.71
C ALA A 396 -8.16 4.80 23.37
N VAL A 397 -7.67 3.85 22.56
CA VAL A 397 -7.09 2.59 23.05
C VAL A 397 -5.77 2.82 23.79
N THR A 398 -4.95 3.77 23.34
CA THR A 398 -3.66 4.07 23.95
C THR A 398 -3.75 5.07 25.11
N GLY A 399 -4.94 5.63 25.39
CA GLY A 399 -5.13 6.62 26.45
C GLY A 399 -4.63 8.03 26.13
N VAL A 400 -4.33 8.32 24.85
CA VAL A 400 -3.76 9.60 24.39
C VAL A 400 -4.79 10.44 23.60
N LEU A 401 -6.06 10.41 24.04
CA LEU A 401 -7.16 11.04 23.31
C LEU A 401 -7.02 12.58 23.18
N ALA A 402 -6.38 13.23 24.15
CA ALA A 402 -6.09 14.67 24.09
C ALA A 402 -5.21 15.04 22.88
N SER A 403 -4.35 14.12 22.45
CA SER A 403 -3.44 14.31 21.32
C SER A 403 -4.05 13.95 19.96
N ALA A 404 -5.28 13.41 19.93
CA ALA A 404 -5.92 12.95 18.71
C ALA A 404 -6.06 14.05 17.66
N ILE A 405 -6.45 15.26 18.07
CA ILE A 405 -6.63 16.38 17.14
C ILE A 405 -5.31 16.80 16.49
N PHE A 406 -4.22 16.85 17.26
CA PHE A 406 -2.87 17.16 16.79
C PHE A 406 -2.38 16.11 15.79
N ALA A 407 -2.56 14.84 16.09
CA ALA A 407 -2.22 13.73 15.21
C ALA A 407 -3.04 13.73 13.90
N ILE A 408 -4.35 14.01 13.97
CA ILE A 408 -5.20 14.09 12.78
C ILE A 408 -4.77 15.24 11.87
N VAL A 409 -4.54 16.44 12.43
CA VAL A 409 -4.07 17.60 11.67
C VAL A 409 -2.72 17.32 11.03
N PHE A 410 -1.80 16.68 11.76
CA PHE A 410 -0.50 16.29 11.26
C PHE A 410 -0.62 15.28 10.09
N ALA A 411 -1.35 14.19 10.30
CA ALA A 411 -1.57 13.16 9.30
C ALA A 411 -2.22 13.72 8.03
N PHE A 412 -3.21 14.60 8.16
CA PHE A 412 -3.88 15.23 7.03
C PHE A 412 -2.92 16.14 6.27
N SER A 413 -2.15 16.98 6.98
CA SER A 413 -1.19 17.88 6.35
C SER A 413 -0.15 17.11 5.53
N VAL A 414 0.38 16.01 6.09
CA VAL A 414 1.31 15.10 5.38
C VAL A 414 0.63 14.44 4.19
N SER A 415 -0.61 13.95 4.36
CA SER A 415 -1.38 13.27 3.30
C SER A 415 -1.67 14.18 2.10
N TYR A 416 -2.11 15.42 2.33
CA TYR A 416 -2.37 16.39 1.25
C TYR A 416 -1.09 16.86 0.57
N TYR A 417 0.02 16.98 1.31
CA TYR A 417 1.32 17.29 0.71
C TYR A 417 1.83 16.17 -0.18
N ALA A 418 1.77 14.93 0.31
CA ALA A 418 2.07 13.73 -0.45
C ALA A 418 1.19 13.61 -1.71
N LEU A 419 -0.10 13.89 -1.59
CA LEU A 419 -1.04 13.97 -2.72
C LEU A 419 -0.60 15.02 -3.74
N ALA A 420 -0.25 16.23 -3.31
CA ALA A 420 0.14 17.31 -4.21
C ALA A 420 1.40 16.96 -5.03
N ILE A 421 2.40 16.33 -4.40
CA ILE A 421 3.57 15.79 -5.08
C ILE A 421 3.14 14.72 -6.09
N MET A 422 2.30 13.78 -5.66
CA MET A 422 1.81 12.69 -6.52
C MET A 422 1.11 13.25 -7.76
N VAL A 423 0.12 14.12 -7.60
CA VAL A 423 -0.60 14.78 -8.71
C VAL A 423 0.36 15.52 -9.65
N ARG A 424 1.38 16.21 -9.12
CA ARG A 424 2.34 16.98 -9.93
C ARG A 424 3.18 16.13 -10.87
N TYR A 425 3.55 14.93 -10.42
CA TYR A 425 4.45 14.05 -11.16
C TYR A 425 3.70 12.97 -11.93
N SER A 426 2.63 12.39 -11.39
CA SER A 426 1.90 11.27 -12.00
C SER A 426 0.53 11.59 -12.59
N GLY A 427 -0.06 12.74 -12.25
CA GLY A 427 -1.41 13.11 -12.72
C GLY A 427 -2.42 12.01 -12.35
N LEU A 428 -3.20 11.57 -13.34
CA LEU A 428 -4.19 10.49 -13.19
C LEU A 428 -3.61 9.06 -13.24
N SER A 429 -2.28 8.89 -13.27
CA SER A 429 -1.63 7.58 -13.39
C SER A 429 -0.61 7.24 -12.27
N PRO A 430 -0.90 7.54 -10.99
CA PRO A 430 0.02 7.24 -9.88
C PRO A 430 0.36 5.76 -9.75
N SER A 431 -0.61 4.86 -10.00
CA SER A 431 -0.41 3.40 -9.99
C SER A 431 0.71 2.95 -10.94
N LEU A 432 0.92 3.69 -12.04
CA LEU A 432 2.00 3.41 -12.96
C LEU A 432 3.31 4.05 -12.48
N MET A 433 3.26 5.32 -12.12
CA MET A 433 4.48 6.07 -11.85
C MET A 433 5.17 5.64 -10.55
N LEU A 434 4.45 5.09 -9.56
CA LEU A 434 5.00 4.65 -8.27
C LEU A 434 6.14 3.63 -8.39
N TYR A 435 6.13 2.80 -9.44
CA TYR A 435 7.18 1.80 -9.69
C TYR A 435 8.32 2.31 -10.58
N SER A 436 8.22 3.54 -11.09
CA SER A 436 9.34 4.16 -11.80
C SER A 436 10.35 4.69 -10.80
N ALA A 437 11.61 4.22 -10.86
CA ALA A 437 12.65 4.62 -9.91
C ALA A 437 12.86 6.14 -9.84
N SER A 438 12.74 6.83 -10.98
CA SER A 438 12.85 8.30 -11.06
C SER A 438 11.72 9.01 -10.31
N PHE A 439 10.47 8.58 -10.48
CA PHE A 439 9.34 9.13 -9.71
C PHE A 439 9.52 8.83 -8.24
N PHE A 440 9.84 7.59 -7.87
CA PHE A 440 10.03 7.19 -6.48
C PHE A 440 11.08 8.07 -5.80
N LEU A 441 12.25 8.24 -6.42
CA LEU A 441 13.33 9.09 -5.90
C LEU A 441 12.88 10.53 -5.69
N ARG A 442 12.22 11.15 -6.68
CA ARG A 442 11.72 12.52 -6.55
C ARG A 442 10.67 12.62 -5.46
N TYR A 443 9.71 11.69 -5.46
CA TYR A 443 8.64 11.63 -4.46
C TYR A 443 9.21 11.51 -3.05
N SER A 444 10.14 10.58 -2.81
CA SER A 444 10.83 10.42 -1.52
C SER A 444 11.64 11.65 -1.13
N LEU A 445 12.37 12.27 -2.07
CA LEU A 445 13.20 13.44 -1.80
C LEU A 445 12.38 14.68 -1.43
N PHE A 446 11.21 14.87 -2.03
CA PHE A 446 10.31 15.97 -1.67
C PHE A 446 9.51 15.67 -0.40
N LEU A 447 9.07 14.42 -0.20
CA LEU A 447 8.19 14.07 0.92
C LEU A 447 8.93 13.86 2.24
N MET A 448 10.04 13.09 2.24
CA MET A 448 10.64 12.61 3.49
C MET A 448 11.30 13.71 4.33
N PRO A 449 12.09 14.65 3.79
CA PRO A 449 12.75 15.66 4.62
C PRO A 449 11.76 16.55 5.39
N PRO A 450 10.69 17.12 4.79
CA PRO A 450 9.69 17.86 5.55
C PRO A 450 9.00 17.02 6.62
N VAL A 451 8.63 15.78 6.30
CA VAL A 451 7.97 14.88 7.27
C VAL A 451 8.88 14.57 8.45
N ILE A 452 10.17 14.28 8.22
CA ILE A 452 11.15 14.00 9.28
C ILE A 452 11.36 15.23 10.17
N ILE A 453 11.51 16.42 9.59
CA ILE A 453 11.67 17.67 10.36
C ILE A 453 10.44 17.94 11.22
N LEU A 454 9.25 17.84 10.64
CA LEU A 454 7.99 18.08 11.35
C LEU A 454 7.71 17.02 12.42
N LEU A 455 8.08 15.76 12.17
CA LEU A 455 7.99 14.69 13.15
C LEU A 455 8.96 14.94 14.33
N GLY A 456 10.19 15.39 14.04
CA GLY A 456 11.15 15.79 15.07
C GLY A 456 10.64 16.94 15.94
N LEU A 457 9.97 17.94 15.36
CA LEU A 457 9.30 18.99 16.13
C LEU A 457 8.18 18.43 17.01
N ALA A 458 7.38 17.53 16.47
CA ALA A 458 6.29 16.91 17.22
C ALA A 458 6.77 16.01 18.37
N PHE A 459 8.00 15.50 18.31
CA PHE A 459 8.63 14.74 19.41
C PHE A 459 9.03 15.63 20.59
N ILE A 460 9.32 16.91 20.35
CA ILE A 460 9.63 17.89 21.41
C ILE A 460 8.36 18.22 22.19
N ALA A 461 7.28 18.53 21.47
CA ALA A 461 5.97 18.77 22.05
C ALA A 461 4.87 18.44 21.04
N THR A 462 3.85 17.71 21.49
CA THR A 462 2.74 17.28 20.64
C THR A 462 2.02 18.45 19.95
N GLY A 463 1.97 19.63 20.58
CA GLY A 463 1.40 20.84 19.98
C GLY A 463 2.17 21.38 18.75
N PHE A 464 3.47 21.14 18.65
CA PHE A 464 4.29 21.57 17.49
C PHE A 464 3.96 20.81 16.21
N SER A 465 3.19 19.72 16.31
CA SER A 465 2.55 19.08 15.17
C SER A 465 1.77 20.01 14.25
N LEU A 466 1.17 21.07 14.80
CA LEU A 466 0.41 22.05 14.04
C LEU A 466 1.31 22.79 13.04
N ALA A 467 2.63 22.81 13.23
CA ALA A 467 3.57 23.31 12.25
C ALA A 467 3.43 22.60 10.90
N ALA A 468 2.92 21.36 10.87
CA ALA A 468 2.66 20.65 9.61
C ALA A 468 1.66 21.37 8.70
N LEU A 469 0.82 22.26 9.22
CA LEU A 469 -0.06 23.12 8.41
C LEU A 469 0.73 23.99 7.41
N ILE A 470 2.02 24.25 7.66
CA ILE A 470 2.89 24.95 6.71
C ILE A 470 2.96 24.24 5.36
N LEU A 471 2.76 22.91 5.33
CA LEU A 471 2.74 22.11 4.11
C LEU A 471 1.58 22.45 3.17
N ILE A 472 0.53 23.12 3.66
CA ILE A 472 -0.58 23.59 2.81
C ILE A 472 -0.08 24.55 1.74
N ILE A 473 0.89 25.41 2.07
CA ILE A 473 1.44 26.42 1.15
C ILE A 473 2.09 25.75 -0.08
N PRO A 474 3.12 24.88 0.06
CA PRO A 474 3.71 24.20 -1.10
C PRO A 474 2.70 23.28 -1.78
N SER A 475 1.77 22.65 -1.04
CA SER A 475 0.72 21.82 -1.64
C SER A 475 -0.16 22.62 -2.61
N TYR A 476 -0.57 23.83 -2.23
CA TYR A 476 -1.37 24.71 -3.08
C TYR A 476 -0.63 25.07 -4.38
N PHE A 477 0.63 25.49 -4.29
CA PHE A 477 1.42 25.84 -5.49
C PHE A 477 1.67 24.63 -6.39
N LEU A 478 1.96 23.45 -5.81
CA LEU A 478 2.12 22.22 -6.57
C LEU A 478 0.83 21.84 -7.31
N LEU A 479 -0.33 21.90 -6.64
CA LEU A 479 -1.62 21.58 -7.25
C LEU A 479 -1.99 22.59 -8.34
N LYS A 480 -1.84 23.89 -8.10
CA LYS A 480 -2.11 24.93 -9.09
C LYS A 480 -1.28 24.73 -10.36
N GLY A 481 0.03 24.54 -10.22
CA GLY A 481 0.92 24.25 -11.35
C GLY A 481 0.63 22.90 -12.02
N SER A 482 0.06 21.95 -11.30
CA SER A 482 -0.34 20.64 -11.86
C SER A 482 -1.57 20.76 -12.76
N PHE A 483 -2.58 21.55 -12.36
CA PHE A 483 -3.77 21.74 -13.18
C PHE A 483 -3.42 22.36 -14.53
N GLU A 484 -2.57 23.40 -14.55
CA GLU A 484 -2.09 24.02 -15.78
C GLU A 484 -1.25 23.06 -16.63
N LYS A 485 -0.38 22.25 -16.00
CA LYS A 485 0.45 21.26 -16.68
C LYS A 485 -0.42 20.20 -17.38
N TRP A 486 -1.38 19.63 -16.67
CA TRP A 486 -2.16 18.49 -17.16
C TRP A 486 -3.27 18.90 -18.12
N ASP A 487 -3.76 20.14 -18.06
CA ASP A 487 -4.70 20.67 -19.07
C ASP A 487 -4.03 20.94 -20.42
N ARG A 488 -2.70 21.15 -20.45
CA ARG A 488 -1.93 21.32 -21.70
C ARG A 488 -1.48 20.00 -22.32
N ALA A 489 -1.56 18.89 -21.58
CA ALA A 489 -1.18 17.58 -22.08
C ALA A 489 -2.40 16.96 -22.76
N ASP A 490 -2.53 17.16 -24.08
CA ASP A 490 -3.66 16.65 -24.87
C ASP A 490 -3.82 15.12 -24.76
N LEU A 491 -2.74 14.40 -24.48
CA LEU A 491 -2.71 12.97 -24.10
C LEU A 491 -1.49 12.71 -23.19
N PRO A 492 -1.59 11.89 -22.13
CA PRO A 492 -0.40 11.35 -21.49
C PRO A 492 0.28 10.38 -22.47
N VAL A 493 1.33 10.86 -23.14
CA VAL A 493 2.24 10.02 -23.91
C VAL A 493 3.04 9.22 -22.88
N PHE A 494 2.80 7.90 -22.83
CA PHE A 494 3.61 6.95 -22.06
C PHE A 494 4.82 6.51 -22.88
#